data_AF-A0A8J3GPU5-F1
#
_entry.id   AF-A0A8J3GPU5-F1
#
_cell.length_a   1.000
_cell.length_b   1.000
_cell.length_c   1.000
_cell.angle_alpha   90.00
_cell.angle_beta   90.00
_cell.angle_gamma   90.00
#
_symmetry.space_group_name_H-M   'P 1'
#
loop_
_entity.id
_entity.type
_entity.pdbx_description
1 polymer ?
#
loop_
_entity_poly.entity_id
_entity_poly.type
_entity_poly.pdbx_seq_one_letter_code
_entity_poly.pdbx_strand_id
1 'polypeptide(L)'
;MSTNLTHARQRPNLAPRPTIGRLRLRPTRRGRGFIVGVVDAVGPDTNGFAPRDRVAWRDHGQELDELIIIEQSDVLGVPSWVSDEKVVSYLGAGLIARALVRTRPFSRGEAVRIESHDPLVAEMTAAWARSLGARIADTAEVAIHDDRMARRRGLGSHGRLAQAAVEVFQAIRAGVFDDVPLLPASEGRLAA
;
A
#
# COMPACT_ATOMS: atom_id res chain seq x y z
N MET A 1 -24.81 53.90 12.19
CA MET A 1 -23.61 53.66 11.36
C MET A 1 -23.16 52.24 11.62
N SER A 2 -23.63 51.28 10.81
CA SER A 2 -23.31 49.85 10.98
C SER A 2 -22.43 49.42 9.80
N THR A 3 -21.18 49.09 10.10
CA THR A 3 -20.19 48.65 9.13
C THR A 3 -20.36 47.15 8.91
N ASN A 4 -20.93 46.76 7.77
CA ASN A 4 -20.94 45.35 7.34
C ASN A 4 -19.53 44.99 6.84
N LEU A 5 -18.78 44.24 7.65
CA LEU A 5 -17.61 43.51 7.16
C LEU A 5 -18.09 42.31 6.34
N THR A 6 -18.03 42.47 5.03
CA THR A 6 -18.13 41.37 4.06
C THR A 6 -16.97 40.40 4.33
N HIS A 7 -17.26 39.27 4.97
CA HIS A 7 -16.39 38.11 4.95
C HIS A 7 -16.26 37.65 3.49
N ALA A 8 -15.18 38.05 2.83
CA ALA A 8 -14.76 37.45 1.58
C ALA A 8 -14.58 35.95 1.84
N ARG A 9 -15.48 35.12 1.29
CA ARG A 9 -15.27 33.67 1.23
C ARG A 9 -13.96 33.45 0.51
N GLN A 10 -12.94 33.09 1.27
CA GLN A 10 -11.65 32.64 0.76
C GLN A 10 -11.96 31.51 -0.21
N ARG A 11 -11.67 31.73 -1.51
CA ARG A 11 -11.85 30.68 -2.51
C ARG A 11 -11.02 29.48 -2.03
N PRO A 12 -11.59 28.27 -1.89
CA PRO A 12 -10.78 27.11 -1.52
C PRO A 12 -9.63 27.05 -2.50
N ASN A 13 -8.42 26.88 -1.98
CA ASN A 13 -7.20 26.82 -2.76
C ASN A 13 -7.37 25.68 -3.77
N LEU A 14 -7.78 26.01 -4.99
CA LEU A 14 -8.08 25.04 -6.03
C LEU A 14 -6.73 24.51 -6.50
N ALA A 15 -6.29 23.41 -5.88
CA ALA A 15 -5.12 22.68 -6.36
C ALA A 15 -5.23 22.51 -7.88
N PRO A 16 -4.11 22.60 -8.60
CA PRO A 16 -4.10 22.66 -10.06
C PRO A 16 -4.89 21.50 -10.67
N ARG A 17 -5.54 21.76 -11.81
CA ARG A 17 -6.26 20.71 -12.54
C ARG A 17 -5.25 19.66 -13.02
N PRO A 18 -5.50 18.36 -12.82
CA PRO A 18 -4.59 17.33 -13.29
C PRO A 18 -4.45 17.37 -14.81
N THR A 19 -3.19 17.28 -15.27
CA THR A 19 -2.84 17.19 -16.68
C THR A 19 -2.97 15.75 -17.18
N ILE A 20 -2.69 15.52 -18.47
CA ILE A 20 -2.78 14.20 -19.11
C ILE A 20 -2.04 13.14 -18.28
N GLY A 21 -2.69 12.00 -18.03
CA GLY A 21 -2.12 10.87 -17.30
C GLY A 21 -1.94 11.08 -15.79
N ARG A 22 -2.38 12.22 -15.23
CA ARG A 22 -2.26 12.51 -13.80
C ARG A 22 -3.60 12.49 -13.08
N LEU A 23 -3.54 12.16 -11.80
CA LEU A 23 -4.67 12.16 -10.88
C LEU A 23 -4.45 13.24 -9.83
N ARG A 24 -5.53 13.93 -9.45
CA ARG A 24 -5.57 14.74 -8.23
C ARG A 24 -6.19 13.91 -7.12
N LEU A 25 -5.47 13.75 -6.02
CA LEU A 25 -5.85 12.88 -4.91
C LEU A 25 -5.99 13.69 -3.63
N ARG A 26 -6.92 13.27 -2.76
CA ARG A 26 -7.03 13.73 -1.38
C ARG A 26 -6.49 12.64 -0.45
N PRO A 27 -5.32 12.81 0.19
CA PRO A 27 -4.80 11.88 1.18
C PRO A 27 -5.74 11.75 2.39
N THR A 28 -5.91 10.54 2.93
CA THR A 28 -6.75 10.30 4.11
C THR A 28 -6.01 9.61 5.24
N ARG A 29 -5.06 8.73 4.92
CA ARG A 29 -4.29 7.98 5.91
C ARG A 29 -2.90 7.62 5.39
N ARG A 30 -1.90 7.69 6.26
CA ARG A 30 -0.50 7.35 5.99
C ARG A 30 -0.05 6.24 6.93
N GLY A 31 0.81 5.34 6.45
CA GLY A 31 1.41 4.32 7.30
C GLY A 31 2.30 3.34 6.53
N ARG A 32 3.39 2.92 7.18
CA ARG A 32 4.32 1.86 6.73
C ARG A 32 4.67 1.89 5.24
N GLY A 33 5.01 3.09 4.73
CA GLY A 33 5.47 3.28 3.36
C GLY A 33 4.36 3.42 2.31
N PHE A 34 3.10 3.52 2.72
CA PHE A 34 1.96 3.79 1.84
C PHE A 34 1.07 4.90 2.38
N ILE A 35 0.41 5.60 1.46
CA ILE A 35 -0.68 6.52 1.75
C ILE A 35 -1.92 6.01 1.03
N VAL A 36 -3.06 6.12 1.69
CA VAL A 36 -4.39 5.89 1.12
C VAL A 36 -5.08 7.24 0.98
N GLY A 37 -5.90 7.34 -0.06
CA GLY A 37 -6.72 8.51 -0.31
C GLY A 37 -7.84 8.22 -1.28
N VAL A 38 -8.45 9.29 -1.77
CA VAL A 38 -9.51 9.24 -2.79
C VAL A 38 -9.13 10.08 -3.99
N VAL A 39 -9.56 9.65 -5.18
CA VAL A 39 -9.46 10.46 -6.38
C VAL A 39 -10.41 11.65 -6.26
N ASP A 40 -9.87 12.86 -6.32
CA ASP A 40 -10.65 14.11 -6.36
C ASP A 40 -10.99 14.48 -7.81
N ALA A 41 -9.99 14.42 -8.69
CA ALA A 41 -10.17 14.69 -10.12
C ALA A 41 -9.22 13.84 -10.97
N VAL A 42 -9.65 13.56 -12.20
CA VAL A 42 -8.89 12.79 -13.18
C VAL A 42 -8.46 13.68 -14.35
N GLY A 43 -7.19 13.59 -14.76
CA GLY A 43 -6.70 14.23 -15.97
C GLY A 43 -7.16 13.48 -17.23
N PRO A 44 -7.06 14.08 -18.42
CA PRO A 44 -7.32 13.36 -19.67
C PRO A 44 -6.42 12.12 -19.82
N ASP A 45 -6.88 11.11 -20.55
CA ASP A 45 -6.18 9.83 -20.80
C ASP A 45 -5.73 9.07 -19.54
N THR A 46 -6.43 9.30 -18.43
CA THR A 46 -6.31 8.45 -17.24
C THR A 46 -7.28 7.28 -17.38
N ASN A 47 -6.74 6.05 -17.32
CA ASN A 47 -7.51 4.83 -17.51
C ASN A 47 -7.73 4.12 -16.19
N GLY A 48 -8.95 3.64 -15.97
CA GLY A 48 -9.29 2.80 -14.82
C GLY A 48 -9.45 3.54 -13.48
N PHE A 49 -9.53 4.88 -13.51
CA PHE A 49 -9.82 5.70 -12.33
C PHE A 49 -10.96 6.69 -12.61
N ALA A 50 -11.79 6.90 -11.60
CA ALA A 50 -12.86 7.88 -11.57
C ALA A 50 -12.83 8.69 -10.27
N PRO A 51 -13.41 9.91 -10.23
CA PRO A 51 -13.59 10.62 -8.98
C PRO A 51 -14.28 9.75 -7.92
N ARG A 52 -13.82 9.86 -6.67
CA ARG A 52 -14.21 9.09 -5.49
C ARG A 52 -13.68 7.65 -5.43
N ASP A 53 -12.91 7.19 -6.41
CA ASP A 53 -12.21 5.91 -6.28
C ASP A 53 -11.24 5.94 -5.12
N ARG A 54 -11.21 4.85 -4.35
CA ARG A 54 -10.23 4.64 -3.28
C ARG A 54 -8.92 4.18 -3.88
N VAL A 55 -7.84 4.83 -3.51
CA VAL A 55 -6.53 4.58 -4.07
C VAL A 55 -5.42 4.57 -3.03
N ALA A 56 -4.30 3.95 -3.35
CA ALA A 56 -3.09 3.96 -2.55
C ALA A 56 -1.86 4.23 -3.42
N TRP A 57 -0.83 4.82 -2.83
CA TRP A 57 0.45 5.06 -3.49
C TRP A 57 1.59 4.99 -2.47
N ARG A 58 2.82 4.92 -2.96
CA ARG A 58 4.01 4.86 -2.10
C ARG A 58 4.24 6.18 -1.38
N ASP A 59 4.57 6.06 -0.11
CA ASP A 59 5.04 7.17 0.70
C ASP A 59 6.56 7.29 0.59
N HIS A 60 7.05 8.48 0.22
CA HIS A 60 8.48 8.79 0.13
C HIS A 60 8.95 9.73 1.25
N GLY A 61 8.14 9.97 2.29
CA GLY A 61 8.55 10.82 3.40
C GLY A 61 8.13 12.29 3.26
N GLN A 62 7.56 12.68 2.12
CA GLN A 62 7.22 14.07 1.82
C GLN A 62 6.07 14.60 2.69
N GLU A 63 6.05 15.92 2.92
CA GLU A 63 4.86 16.62 3.42
C GLU A 63 3.73 16.56 2.40
N LEU A 64 2.49 16.54 2.89
CA LEU A 64 1.29 16.36 2.06
C LEU A 64 0.36 17.55 2.24
N ASP A 65 -0.02 18.15 1.12
CA ASP A 65 -1.14 19.10 1.03
C ASP A 65 -2.48 18.35 1.08
N GLU A 66 -3.58 19.09 1.30
CA GLU A 66 -4.95 18.55 1.23
C GLU A 66 -5.23 17.87 -0.12
N LEU A 67 -4.69 18.42 -1.20
CA LEU A 67 -4.81 17.90 -2.56
C LEU A 67 -3.43 17.82 -3.22
N ILE A 68 -3.10 16.64 -3.74
CA ILE A 68 -1.82 16.37 -4.41
C ILE A 68 -2.04 15.86 -5.84
N ILE A 69 -1.02 15.98 -6.69
CA ILE A 69 -1.03 15.46 -8.06
C ILE A 69 -0.05 14.30 -8.17
N ILE A 70 -0.50 13.13 -8.65
CA ILE A 70 0.32 11.93 -8.85
C ILE A 70 0.11 11.37 -10.27
N GLU A 71 1.16 10.81 -10.87
CA GLU A 71 1.07 10.04 -12.12
C GLU A 71 0.20 8.79 -11.93
N GLN A 72 -0.74 8.53 -12.84
CA GLN A 72 -1.65 7.38 -12.70
C GLN A 72 -0.91 6.04 -12.56
N SER A 73 0.29 5.93 -13.14
CA SER A 73 1.14 4.72 -13.10
C SER A 73 1.75 4.42 -11.74
N ASP A 74 1.71 5.39 -10.82
CA ASP A 74 2.13 5.28 -9.42
C ASP A 74 0.97 5.06 -8.44
N VAL A 75 -0.26 4.99 -8.95
CA VAL A 75 -1.48 4.87 -8.15
C VAL A 75 -2.07 3.47 -8.27
N LEU A 76 -2.49 2.93 -7.14
CA LEU A 76 -3.10 1.62 -7.00
C LEU A 76 -4.57 1.78 -6.65
N GLY A 77 -5.48 1.14 -7.39
CA GLY A 77 -6.87 1.02 -6.98
C GLY A 77 -6.98 0.15 -5.72
N VAL A 78 -7.72 0.63 -4.71
CA VAL A 78 -7.96 -0.09 -3.45
C VAL A 78 -9.37 -0.69 -3.50
N PRO A 79 -9.50 -2.03 -3.41
CA PRO A 79 -10.81 -2.67 -3.38
C PRO A 79 -11.67 -2.24 -2.18
N SER A 80 -12.98 -2.12 -2.39
CA SER A 80 -13.94 -1.64 -1.38
C SER A 80 -13.96 -2.47 -0.08
N TRP A 81 -13.64 -3.77 -0.17
CA TRP A 81 -13.63 -4.70 0.96
C TRP A 81 -12.32 -4.70 1.77
N VAL A 82 -11.27 -4.01 1.32
CA VAL A 82 -10.04 -3.79 2.11
C VAL A 82 -10.17 -2.46 2.85
N SER A 83 -10.03 -2.44 4.18
CA SER A 83 -10.04 -1.18 4.95
C SER A 83 -8.76 -0.37 4.72
N ASP A 84 -8.85 0.97 4.85
CA ASP A 84 -7.67 1.85 4.75
C ASP A 84 -6.57 1.43 5.75
N GLU A 85 -6.97 0.98 6.94
CA GLU A 85 -6.07 0.43 7.96
C GLU A 85 -5.29 -0.78 7.45
N LYS A 86 -5.97 -1.78 6.89
CA LYS A 86 -5.31 -2.96 6.32
C LYS A 86 -4.36 -2.55 5.19
N VAL A 87 -4.71 -1.56 4.36
CA VAL A 87 -3.82 -1.10 3.29
C VAL A 87 -2.53 -0.50 3.85
N VAL A 88 -2.62 0.51 4.73
CA VAL A 88 -1.42 1.18 5.27
C VAL A 88 -0.63 0.31 6.23
N SER A 89 -1.24 -0.72 6.85
CA SER A 89 -0.53 -1.65 7.72
C SER A 89 0.14 -2.78 6.94
N TYR A 90 -0.52 -3.35 5.93
CA TYR A 90 -0.06 -4.59 5.29
C TYR A 90 0.47 -4.46 3.87
N LEU A 91 0.09 -3.45 3.08
CA LEU A 91 0.40 -3.49 1.65
C LEU A 91 1.91 -3.54 1.38
N GLY A 92 2.70 -2.72 2.07
CA GLY A 92 4.16 -2.73 1.95
C GLY A 92 4.80 -4.05 2.37
N ALA A 93 4.48 -4.54 3.56
CA ALA A 93 5.02 -5.81 4.07
C ALA A 93 4.54 -7.01 3.24
N GLY A 94 3.30 -7.01 2.77
CA GLY A 94 2.72 -8.04 1.90
C GLY A 94 3.39 -8.09 0.53
N LEU A 95 3.71 -6.95 -0.07
CA LEU A 95 4.47 -6.88 -1.33
C LEU A 95 5.88 -7.48 -1.17
N ILE A 96 6.52 -7.22 -0.03
CA ILE A 96 7.83 -7.81 0.29
C ILE A 96 7.69 -9.31 0.53
N ALA A 97 6.74 -9.74 1.36
CA ALA A 97 6.46 -11.15 1.64
C ALA A 97 6.19 -11.95 0.35
N ARG A 98 5.36 -11.41 -0.54
CA ARG A 98 5.11 -11.99 -1.88
C ARG A 98 6.39 -12.18 -2.68
N ALA A 99 7.31 -11.21 -2.64
CA ALA A 99 8.59 -11.32 -3.33
C ALA A 99 9.49 -12.36 -2.66
N LEU A 100 9.52 -12.41 -1.33
CA LEU A 100 10.32 -13.33 -0.52
C LEU A 100 9.94 -14.79 -0.74
N VAL A 101 8.65 -15.14 -0.73
CA VAL A 101 8.21 -16.53 -1.01
C VAL A 101 8.55 -16.99 -2.44
N ARG A 102 8.87 -16.06 -3.34
CA ARG A 102 9.30 -16.36 -4.72
C ARG A 102 10.81 -16.45 -4.88
N THR A 103 11.62 -16.03 -3.90
CA THR A 103 13.09 -16.12 -4.00
C THR A 103 13.60 -17.53 -3.77
N ARG A 104 12.91 -18.31 -2.93
CA ARG A 104 13.30 -19.68 -2.60
C ARG A 104 12.08 -20.61 -2.70
N PRO A 105 11.95 -21.38 -3.80
CA PRO A 105 10.91 -22.39 -3.92
C PRO A 105 11.06 -23.47 -2.85
N PHE A 106 9.92 -23.99 -2.39
CA PHE A 106 9.80 -25.11 -1.45
C PHE A 106 8.61 -25.99 -1.83
N SER A 107 8.64 -27.23 -1.39
CA SER A 107 7.58 -28.23 -1.55
C SER A 107 6.52 -28.11 -0.45
N ARG A 108 5.32 -28.62 -0.73
CA ARG A 108 4.29 -28.74 0.31
C ARG A 108 4.79 -29.68 1.41
N GLY A 109 4.59 -29.28 2.66
CA GLY A 109 5.07 -29.97 3.85
C GLY A 109 6.53 -29.72 4.21
N GLU A 110 7.30 -29.02 3.37
CA GLU A 110 8.71 -28.73 3.61
C GLU A 110 8.89 -27.74 4.77
N ALA A 111 9.94 -27.98 5.57
CA ALA A 111 10.31 -27.08 6.65
C ALA A 111 10.96 -25.82 6.06
N VAL A 112 10.46 -24.64 6.43
CA VAL A 112 10.98 -23.36 5.95
C VAL A 112 11.24 -22.43 7.13
N ARG A 113 12.42 -21.82 7.13
CA ARG A 113 12.83 -20.81 8.10
C ARG A 113 12.78 -19.43 7.47
N ILE A 114 12.23 -18.46 8.20
CA ILE A 114 12.13 -17.07 7.74
C ILE A 114 13.14 -16.23 8.52
N GLU A 115 13.98 -15.48 7.82
CA GLU A 115 14.93 -14.54 8.43
C GLU A 115 14.61 -13.13 7.97
N SER A 116 14.10 -12.30 8.89
CA SER A 116 13.87 -10.88 8.63
C SER A 116 14.12 -10.04 9.87
N HIS A 117 14.66 -8.83 9.66
CA HIS A 117 14.84 -7.82 10.71
C HIS A 117 13.55 -7.02 10.98
N ASP A 118 12.51 -7.19 10.14
CA ASP A 118 11.21 -6.53 10.29
C ASP A 118 10.19 -7.60 10.72
N PRO A 119 9.72 -7.56 11.98
CA PRO A 119 8.81 -8.57 12.51
C PRO A 119 7.53 -8.73 11.67
N LEU A 120 6.99 -7.65 11.10
CA LEU A 120 5.79 -7.75 10.28
C LEU A 120 6.06 -8.46 8.95
N VAL A 121 7.21 -8.19 8.33
CA VAL A 121 7.63 -8.90 7.11
C VAL A 121 7.88 -10.37 7.42
N ALA A 122 8.51 -10.70 8.55
CA ALA A 122 8.70 -12.07 8.99
C ALA A 122 7.36 -12.82 9.10
N GLU A 123 6.41 -12.27 9.85
CA GLU A 123 5.09 -12.86 10.08
C GLU A 123 4.27 -13.00 8.80
N MET A 124 4.22 -11.95 7.98
CA MET A 124 3.48 -12.01 6.71
C MET A 124 4.12 -13.00 5.72
N THR A 125 5.45 -13.13 5.71
CA THR A 125 6.14 -14.13 4.87
C THR A 125 5.87 -15.54 5.37
N ALA A 126 5.91 -15.76 6.69
CA ALA A 126 5.57 -17.04 7.29
C ALA A 126 4.12 -17.44 6.98
N ALA A 127 3.18 -16.52 7.14
CA ALA A 127 1.76 -16.74 6.84
C ALA A 127 1.53 -17.06 5.35
N TRP A 128 2.18 -16.34 4.44
CA TRP A 128 2.12 -16.63 3.00
C TRP A 128 2.75 -17.99 2.67
N ALA A 129 3.90 -18.33 3.26
CA ALA A 129 4.53 -19.62 3.03
C ALA A 129 3.65 -20.78 3.55
N ARG A 130 2.99 -20.63 4.71
CA ARG A 130 2.01 -21.60 5.22
C ARG A 130 0.83 -21.79 4.26
N SER A 131 0.29 -20.72 3.69
CA SER A 131 -0.82 -20.84 2.73
C SER A 131 -0.43 -21.58 1.44
N LEU A 132 0.86 -21.54 1.07
CA LEU A 132 1.43 -22.34 -0.01
C LEU A 132 1.75 -23.79 0.38
N GLY A 133 1.68 -24.12 1.67
CA GLY A 133 1.85 -25.47 2.22
C GLY A 133 3.17 -25.69 2.96
N ALA A 134 3.98 -24.66 3.23
CA ALA A 134 5.18 -24.82 4.06
C ALA A 134 4.84 -25.08 5.53
N ARG A 135 5.78 -25.71 6.24
CA ARG A 135 5.80 -25.80 7.69
C ARG A 135 6.89 -24.88 8.22
N ILE A 136 6.50 -23.85 8.96
CA ILE A 136 7.45 -22.87 9.50
C ILE A 136 8.20 -23.45 10.70
N ALA A 137 9.52 -23.34 10.71
CA ALA A 137 10.38 -23.86 11.75
C ALA A 137 11.56 -22.93 12.03
N ASP A 138 12.06 -22.95 13.27
CA ASP A 138 13.20 -22.14 13.70
C ASP A 138 14.53 -22.64 13.11
N THR A 139 14.58 -23.91 12.72
CA THR A 139 15.71 -24.54 12.03
C THR A 139 15.20 -25.31 10.81
N ALA A 140 15.73 -24.97 9.63
CA ALA A 140 15.42 -25.64 8.37
C ALA A 140 16.53 -25.38 7.35
N GLU A 141 16.70 -26.30 6.40
CA GLU A 141 17.63 -26.17 5.27
C GLU A 141 17.16 -25.07 4.30
N VAL A 142 15.84 -24.97 4.06
CA VAL A 142 15.27 -23.89 3.27
C VAL A 142 15.10 -22.65 4.16
N ALA A 143 15.90 -21.63 3.84
CA ALA A 143 15.80 -20.32 4.47
C ALA A 143 15.37 -19.26 3.44
N ILE A 144 14.37 -18.46 3.80
CA ILE A 144 13.97 -17.27 3.07
C ILE A 144 14.56 -16.07 3.79
N HIS A 145 15.51 -15.41 3.13
CA HIS A 145 16.21 -14.25 3.68
C HIS A 145 15.62 -12.95 3.15
N ASP A 146 15.25 -12.07 4.08
CA ASP A 146 14.82 -10.71 3.79
C ASP A 146 16.01 -9.78 3.48
N ASP A 147 16.49 -9.88 2.25
CA ASP A 147 17.56 -9.03 1.74
C ASP A 147 17.04 -7.77 1.03
N ARG A 148 17.92 -6.76 0.90
CA ARG A 148 17.62 -5.49 0.23
C ARG A 148 17.13 -5.67 -1.22
N MET A 149 17.63 -6.68 -1.93
CA MET A 149 17.26 -6.95 -3.32
C MET A 149 15.84 -7.53 -3.41
N ALA A 150 15.45 -8.42 -2.49
CA ALA A 150 14.10 -8.95 -2.36
C ALA A 150 13.10 -7.82 -2.05
N ARG A 151 13.42 -6.93 -1.10
CA ARG A 151 12.61 -5.74 -0.82
C ARG A 151 12.45 -4.84 -2.06
N ARG A 152 13.54 -4.57 -2.77
CA ARG A 152 13.50 -3.79 -4.02
C ARG A 152 12.65 -4.48 -5.10
N ARG A 153 12.70 -5.81 -5.21
CA ARG A 153 11.86 -6.58 -6.15
C ARG A 153 10.38 -6.52 -5.78
N GLY A 154 10.05 -6.63 -4.49
CA GLY A 154 8.67 -6.59 -4.00
C GLY A 154 8.02 -5.22 -4.14
N LEU A 155 8.74 -4.17 -3.77
CA LEU A 155 8.26 -2.81 -3.93
C LEU A 155 8.29 -2.37 -5.40
N GLY A 156 9.19 -2.91 -6.23
CA GLY A 156 9.18 -2.80 -7.69
C GLY A 156 9.42 -1.39 -8.26
N SER A 157 9.59 -1.32 -9.58
CA SER A 157 9.52 -0.09 -10.40
C SER A 157 8.13 0.06 -11.05
N HIS A 158 7.81 1.26 -11.55
CA HIS A 158 6.53 1.63 -12.21
C HIS A 158 5.95 0.50 -13.09
N GLY A 159 4.64 0.24 -12.96
CA GLY A 159 3.89 -0.72 -13.80
C GLY A 159 3.71 -2.15 -13.26
N ARG A 160 4.68 -2.72 -12.51
CA ARG A 160 4.51 -4.06 -11.88
C ARG A 160 3.87 -4.02 -10.49
N LEU A 161 3.88 -2.85 -9.86
CA LEU A 161 3.33 -2.66 -8.52
C LEU A 161 1.82 -2.94 -8.47
N ALA A 162 1.06 -2.53 -9.49
CA ALA A 162 -0.38 -2.79 -9.58
C ALA A 162 -0.70 -4.29 -9.57
N GLN A 163 -0.03 -5.08 -10.42
CA GLN A 163 -0.21 -6.53 -10.46
C GLN A 163 0.21 -7.21 -9.14
N ALA A 164 1.34 -6.78 -8.56
CA ALA A 164 1.79 -7.32 -7.28
C ALA A 164 0.80 -7.00 -6.14
N ALA A 165 0.23 -5.79 -6.13
CA ALA A 165 -0.78 -5.37 -5.17
C ALA A 165 -2.06 -6.21 -5.29
N VAL A 166 -2.47 -6.59 -6.51
CA VAL A 166 -3.63 -7.48 -6.71
C VAL A 166 -3.42 -8.80 -5.97
N GLU A 167 -2.25 -9.44 -6.08
CA GLU A 167 -1.98 -10.69 -5.35
C GLU A 167 -2.00 -10.51 -3.83
N VAL A 168 -1.48 -9.38 -3.32
CA VAL A 168 -1.53 -9.05 -1.89
C VAL A 168 -2.98 -8.87 -1.44
N PHE A 169 -3.80 -8.15 -2.22
CA PHE A 169 -5.22 -8.02 -1.93
C PHE A 169 -5.90 -9.39 -1.93
N GLN A 170 -5.67 -10.24 -2.93
CA GLN A 170 -6.27 -11.58 -2.94
C GLN A 170 -5.85 -12.42 -1.72
N ALA A 171 -4.60 -12.32 -1.28
CA ALA A 171 -4.15 -12.98 -0.04
C ALA A 171 -4.88 -12.43 1.21
N ILE A 172 -5.08 -11.11 1.31
CA ILE A 172 -5.90 -10.50 2.37
C ILE A 172 -7.34 -11.03 2.32
N ARG A 173 -7.93 -11.10 1.12
CA ARG A 173 -9.32 -11.60 0.94
C ARG A 173 -9.47 -13.06 1.34
N ALA A 174 -8.44 -13.87 1.07
CA ALA A 174 -8.40 -15.29 1.39
C ALA A 174 -8.07 -15.57 2.87
N GLY A 175 -7.91 -14.53 3.70
CA GLY A 175 -7.61 -14.68 5.13
C GLY A 175 -6.17 -15.14 5.40
N VAL A 176 -5.26 -15.05 4.43
CA VAL A 176 -3.86 -15.50 4.57
C VAL A 176 -3.16 -14.80 5.73
N PHE A 177 -3.58 -13.58 6.09
CA PHE A 177 -2.95 -12.77 7.13
C PHE A 177 -3.84 -12.55 8.35
N ASP A 178 -4.92 -13.31 8.54
CA ASP A 178 -5.87 -13.05 9.63
C ASP A 178 -5.23 -13.24 11.02
N ASP A 179 -4.22 -14.11 11.13
CA ASP A 179 -3.44 -14.32 12.37
C ASP A 179 -2.26 -13.34 12.54
N VAL A 180 -1.97 -12.51 11.53
CA VAL A 180 -0.88 -11.53 11.61
C VAL A 180 -1.39 -10.29 12.34
N PRO A 181 -0.80 -9.85 13.46
CA PRO A 181 -1.29 -8.69 14.17
C PRO A 181 -1.33 -7.43 13.28
N LEU A 182 -2.48 -6.76 13.25
CA LEU A 182 -2.56 -5.41 12.71
C LEU A 182 -1.75 -4.49 13.62
N LEU A 183 -0.58 -4.08 13.15
CA LEU A 183 0.18 -3.05 13.83
C LEU A 183 -0.46 -1.70 13.46
N PRO A 184 -0.91 -0.91 14.46
CA PRO A 184 -1.49 0.40 14.18
C PRO A 184 -0.47 1.23 13.42
N ALA A 185 -0.93 1.93 12.38
CA ALA A 185 -0.08 2.86 11.66
C ALA A 185 0.45 3.89 12.67
N SER A 186 1.76 3.94 12.84
CA SER A 186 2.45 4.99 13.59
C SER A 186 2.48 6.25 12.74
N GLU A 187 1.32 6.82 12.43
CA GLU A 187 1.11 8.19 11.94
C GLU A 187 -0.39 8.45 11.69
N GLY A 188 -0.87 9.56 12.22
CA GLY A 188 -2.29 9.89 12.40
C GLY A 188 -3.06 10.06 11.09
N ARG A 189 -4.39 10.06 11.21
CA ARG A 189 -5.28 10.57 10.15
C ARG A 189 -4.73 11.90 9.63
N LEU A 190 -4.53 11.98 8.32
CA LEU A 190 -4.19 13.24 7.69
C LEU A 190 -5.45 14.11 7.74
N ALA A 191 -5.33 15.36 8.20
CA ALA A 191 -6.48 16.25 8.31
C ALA A 191 -7.14 16.39 6.93
N ALA A 192 -8.44 16.16 6.90
CA ALA A 192 -9.29 16.26 5.71
C ALA A 192 -9.80 17.69 5.53
#